data_AF-A0A368QYY2-F1
#
_entry.id   AF-A0A368QYY2-F1
#
_cell.length_a   1.000
_cell.length_b   1.000
_cell.length_c   1.000
_cell.angle_alpha   90.00
_cell.angle_beta   90.00
_cell.angle_gamma   90.00
#
_symmetry.space_group_name_H-M   'P 1'
#
loop_
_entity.id
_entity.type
_entity.pdbx_description
1 polymer ?
#
loop_
_entity_poly.entity_id
_entity_poly.type
_entity_poly.pdbx_seq_one_letter_code
_entity_poly.pdbx_strand_id
1 'polypeptide(L)'
;MSESRYQLARAQFNGVNKFIACQLSTESSPLIALSNYFNLTVGPECKDFPPFAEESMLSKPIMTALEYTVSHYAKHNISVPGFLNKERLLQIVPSLAKGLHLIPGCRRCQDFIACDELYLFYVLNIKVIHGWVCDPNDKEFFSVLGNCSRSTLLKSISRPGGLAKLVEGTSNPSSLSKKIQKFAESGLTKYGLRILHEEIGERQLAIICINDQFDVIYKCSGDLFVLETDGHVLTKFGEALWKRLTLTEEESFYVTMHFDPVKGQKNIHKATEWLERKLSDVDDCGDKGKEQASKKGRDRSSQVSNVGIWGDKAKGRGS
;
A
#
# COMPACT_ATOMS: atom_id res chain seq x y z
N MET A 1 11.48 -33.25 -6.19
CA MET A 1 10.46 -32.19 -6.13
C MET A 1 11.17 -30.93 -6.60
N SER A 2 10.77 -30.28 -7.70
CA SER A 2 11.43 -29.04 -8.09
C SER A 2 11.09 -27.99 -7.03
N GLU A 3 12.10 -27.46 -6.35
CA GLU A 3 11.92 -26.33 -5.45
C GLU A 3 11.30 -25.18 -6.24
N SER A 4 10.23 -24.59 -5.71
CA SER A 4 9.61 -23.41 -6.28
C SER A 4 10.65 -22.28 -6.32
N ARG A 5 11.04 -21.88 -7.54
CA ARG A 5 12.00 -20.79 -7.76
C ARG A 5 11.25 -19.54 -8.20
N TYR A 6 11.50 -18.46 -7.48
CA TYR A 6 10.96 -17.12 -7.74
C TYR A 6 11.99 -16.32 -8.51
N GLN A 7 11.60 -15.67 -9.60
CA GLN A 7 12.49 -14.77 -10.32
C GLN A 7 12.74 -13.51 -9.47
N LEU A 8 13.96 -12.99 -9.49
CA LEU A 8 14.29 -11.72 -8.83
C LEU A 8 14.63 -10.65 -9.87
N ALA A 9 14.06 -9.46 -9.70
CA ALA A 9 14.46 -8.25 -10.41
C ALA A 9 15.34 -7.38 -9.51
N ARG A 10 16.33 -6.72 -10.11
CA ARG A 10 17.18 -5.75 -9.40
C ARG A 10 16.43 -4.45 -9.21
N ALA A 11 16.57 -3.85 -8.04
CA ALA A 11 15.96 -2.57 -7.70
C ALA A 11 16.90 -1.73 -6.83
N GLN A 12 16.65 -0.43 -6.80
CA GLN A 12 17.20 0.46 -5.79
C GLN A 12 16.06 1.26 -5.18
N PHE A 13 15.90 1.18 -3.85
CA PHE A 13 14.83 1.87 -3.13
C PHE A 13 15.44 2.71 -2.01
N ASN A 14 15.12 4.00 -1.98
CA ASN A 14 15.70 4.98 -1.06
C ASN A 14 17.24 4.95 -1.03
N GLY A 15 17.88 4.77 -2.19
CA GLY A 15 19.34 4.72 -2.32
C GLY A 15 19.99 3.40 -1.90
N VAL A 16 19.21 2.40 -1.46
CA VAL A 16 19.70 1.09 -1.04
C VAL A 16 19.41 0.06 -2.12
N ASN A 17 20.40 -0.78 -2.43
CA ASN A 17 20.25 -1.90 -3.37
C ASN A 17 19.31 -2.96 -2.80
N LYS A 18 18.29 -3.35 -3.59
CA LYS A 18 17.20 -4.26 -3.21
C LYS A 18 16.90 -5.23 -4.36
N PHE A 19 16.19 -6.30 -4.05
CA PHE A 19 15.57 -7.16 -5.05
C PHE A 19 14.05 -7.04 -4.97
N ILE A 20 13.37 -7.28 -6.08
CA ILE A 20 11.94 -7.51 -6.11
C ILE A 20 11.73 -8.98 -6.48
N ALA A 21 11.03 -9.71 -5.64
CA ALA A 21 10.55 -11.05 -5.96
C ALA A 21 9.38 -10.93 -6.94
N CYS A 22 9.45 -11.72 -8.01
CA CYS A 22 8.50 -11.70 -9.11
C CYS A 22 7.70 -12.99 -9.14
N GLN A 23 6.47 -12.86 -9.64
CA GLN A 23 5.50 -13.91 -9.73
C GLN A 23 5.62 -14.64 -11.08
N LEU A 24 5.69 -15.97 -11.02
CA LEU A 24 5.52 -16.85 -12.17
C LEU A 24 4.11 -17.49 -12.20
N SER A 25 3.40 -17.52 -11.06
CA SER A 25 2.03 -18.04 -10.93
C SER A 25 1.22 -17.31 -9.83
N THR A 26 -0.09 -17.12 -10.03
CA THR A 26 -1.01 -16.30 -9.21
C THR A 26 -1.12 -16.71 -7.73
N GLU A 27 -0.81 -17.96 -7.40
CA GLU A 27 -1.00 -18.55 -6.06
C GLU A 27 -0.01 -18.02 -5.01
N SER A 28 1.18 -17.58 -5.45
CA SER A 28 2.25 -17.17 -4.53
C SER A 28 2.28 -15.67 -4.21
N SER A 29 1.30 -14.90 -4.70
CA SER A 29 1.24 -13.44 -4.48
C SER A 29 1.33 -13.01 -3.00
N PRO A 30 0.73 -13.70 -2.01
CA PRO A 30 0.82 -13.26 -0.62
C PRO A 30 2.25 -13.33 -0.06
N LEU A 31 2.97 -14.42 -0.37
CA LEU A 31 4.37 -14.57 0.00
C LEU A 31 5.23 -13.49 -0.68
N ILE A 32 5.03 -13.28 -1.97
CA ILE A 32 5.77 -12.30 -2.76
C ILE A 32 5.54 -10.89 -2.23
N ALA A 33 4.28 -10.49 -1.99
CA ALA A 33 3.93 -9.16 -1.51
C ALA A 33 4.53 -8.87 -0.12
N LEU A 34 4.40 -9.81 0.83
CA LEU A 34 4.99 -9.65 2.15
C LEU A 34 6.53 -9.64 2.09
N SER A 35 7.14 -10.52 1.28
CA SER A 35 8.59 -10.57 1.12
C SER A 35 9.13 -9.26 0.53
N ASN A 36 8.49 -8.74 -0.52
CA ASN A 36 8.83 -7.45 -1.13
C ASN A 36 8.62 -6.30 -0.14
N TYR A 37 7.52 -6.30 0.63
CA TYR A 37 7.28 -5.29 1.65
C TYR A 37 8.39 -5.27 2.70
N PHE A 38 8.76 -6.42 3.26
CA PHE A 38 9.87 -6.50 4.21
C PHE A 38 11.19 -6.08 3.57
N ASN A 39 11.46 -6.52 2.33
CA ASN A 39 12.70 -6.18 1.67
C ASN A 39 12.86 -4.67 1.45
N LEU A 40 11.78 -3.99 1.02
CA LEU A 40 11.76 -2.56 0.75
C LEU A 40 11.75 -1.70 2.03
N THR A 41 11.24 -2.23 3.15
CA THR A 41 11.13 -1.47 4.41
C THR A 41 12.32 -1.66 5.35
N VAL A 42 12.59 -2.90 5.74
CA VAL A 42 13.56 -3.25 6.81
C VAL A 42 14.62 -4.25 6.35
N GLY A 43 14.52 -4.76 5.12
CA GLY A 43 15.48 -5.70 4.57
C GLY A 43 16.89 -5.11 4.54
N PRO A 44 17.93 -5.97 4.53
CA PRO A 44 19.30 -5.51 4.35
C PRO A 44 19.54 -4.96 2.93
N GLU A 45 20.69 -4.33 2.73
CA GLU A 45 21.18 -4.06 1.37
C GLU A 45 21.53 -5.37 0.67
N CYS A 46 21.05 -5.53 -0.55
CA CYS A 46 21.33 -6.66 -1.41
C CYS A 46 22.69 -6.43 -2.12
N LYS A 47 23.70 -7.19 -1.71
CA LYS A 47 25.06 -7.14 -2.30
C LYS A 47 25.18 -8.05 -3.52
N ASP A 48 24.56 -9.22 -3.44
CA ASP A 48 24.51 -10.22 -4.49
C ASP A 48 23.10 -10.28 -5.05
N PHE A 49 22.97 -10.24 -6.38
CA PHE A 49 21.69 -10.27 -7.07
C PHE A 49 21.52 -11.61 -7.80
N PRO A 50 21.13 -12.68 -7.09
CA PRO A 50 20.84 -13.95 -7.75
C PRO A 50 19.63 -13.77 -8.67
N PRO A 51 19.60 -14.46 -9.83
CA PRO A 51 18.47 -14.37 -10.75
C PRO A 51 17.20 -15.04 -10.21
N PHE A 52 17.36 -15.95 -9.24
CA PHE A 52 16.27 -16.69 -8.63
C PHE A 52 16.43 -16.79 -7.11
N ALA A 53 15.32 -16.88 -6.40
CA ALA A 53 15.23 -17.18 -4.97
C ALA A 53 14.41 -18.46 -4.75
N GLU A 54 14.78 -19.22 -3.73
CA GLU A 54 13.93 -20.28 -3.18
C GLU A 54 12.85 -19.69 -2.27
N GLU A 55 11.77 -20.44 -2.06
CA GLU A 55 10.69 -20.08 -1.12
C GLU A 55 11.20 -19.76 0.29
N SER A 56 12.20 -20.50 0.75
CA SER A 56 12.85 -20.33 2.06
C SER A 56 13.46 -18.92 2.21
N MET A 57 14.02 -18.37 1.13
CA MET A 57 14.60 -17.03 1.12
C MET A 57 13.51 -15.95 1.25
N LEU A 58 12.35 -16.15 0.62
CA LEU A 58 11.25 -15.17 0.68
C LEU A 58 10.49 -15.23 2.00
N SER A 59 10.30 -16.42 2.57
CA SER A 59 9.53 -16.66 3.79
C SER A 59 10.30 -16.33 5.07
N LYS A 60 11.63 -16.48 5.07
CA LYS A 60 12.49 -16.27 6.25
C LYS A 60 12.34 -14.88 6.87
N PRO A 61 12.37 -13.74 6.14
CA PRO A 61 12.16 -12.42 6.74
C PRO A 61 10.81 -12.29 7.46
N ILE A 62 9.75 -12.86 6.88
CA ILE A 62 8.39 -12.84 7.43
C ILE A 62 8.35 -13.65 8.72
N MET A 63 8.90 -14.87 8.69
CA MET A 63 8.98 -15.75 9.86
C MET A 63 9.76 -15.11 11.00
N THR A 64 10.94 -14.55 10.72
CA THR A 64 11.78 -13.88 11.71
C THR A 64 11.07 -12.67 12.34
N ALA A 65 10.39 -11.85 11.53
CA ALA A 65 9.62 -10.71 12.05
C ALA A 65 8.46 -11.15 12.94
N LEU A 66 7.77 -12.23 12.56
CA LEU A 66 6.68 -12.81 13.34
C LEU A 66 7.17 -13.36 14.69
N GLU A 67 8.23 -14.17 14.66
CA GLU A 67 8.85 -14.74 15.87
C GLU A 67 9.33 -13.66 16.84
N TYR A 68 9.98 -12.62 16.31
CA TYR A 68 10.40 -11.45 17.10
C TYR A 68 9.21 -10.77 17.75
N THR A 69 8.16 -10.49 16.98
CA THR A 69 6.98 -9.75 17.46
C THR A 69 6.21 -10.53 18.52
N VAL A 70 5.99 -11.83 18.29
CA VAL A 70 5.34 -12.71 19.27
C VAL A 70 6.15 -12.80 20.56
N SER A 71 7.47 -12.93 20.46
CA SER A 71 8.36 -12.96 21.63
C SER A 71 8.34 -11.64 22.39
N HIS A 72 8.30 -10.52 21.66
CA HIS A 72 8.18 -9.18 22.22
C HIS A 72 6.86 -8.99 22.99
N TYR A 73 5.74 -9.43 22.43
CA TYR A 73 4.44 -9.38 23.10
C TYR A 73 4.38 -10.25 24.36
N ALA A 74 4.91 -11.46 24.30
CA ALA A 74 4.99 -12.35 25.45
C ALA A 74 5.82 -11.74 26.58
N LYS A 75 6.97 -11.14 26.26
CA LYS A 75 7.86 -10.49 27.24
C LYS A 75 7.21 -9.30 27.95
N HIS A 76 6.36 -8.55 27.25
CA HIS A 76 5.75 -7.32 27.77
C HIS A 76 4.29 -7.50 28.21
N ASN A 77 3.79 -8.74 28.29
CA ASN A 77 2.39 -9.05 28.62
C ASN A 77 1.37 -8.28 27.77
N ILE A 78 1.69 -8.07 26.48
CA ILE A 78 0.79 -7.37 25.56
C ILE A 78 -0.29 -8.36 25.15
N SER A 79 -1.53 -8.11 25.60
CA SER A 79 -2.69 -8.86 25.13
C SER A 79 -3.03 -8.42 23.72
N VAL A 80 -3.06 -9.38 22.80
CA VAL A 80 -3.43 -9.13 21.42
C VAL A 80 -4.86 -9.63 21.21
N PRO A 81 -5.84 -8.76 20.89
CA PRO A 81 -7.24 -9.17 20.76
C PRO A 81 -7.40 -10.25 19.67
N GLY A 82 -8.06 -11.37 20.01
CA GLY A 82 -8.24 -12.46 19.05
C GLY A 82 -6.99 -13.32 18.83
N PHE A 83 -6.04 -13.34 19.77
CA PHE A 83 -4.81 -14.14 19.67
C PHE A 83 -5.08 -15.61 19.36
N LEU A 84 -4.90 -15.95 18.10
CA LEU A 84 -4.49 -17.29 17.70
C LEU A 84 -3.27 -17.68 18.50
N ASN A 85 -3.25 -18.92 18.99
CA ASN A 85 -2.05 -19.41 19.64
C ASN A 85 -0.84 -19.26 18.71
N LYS A 86 0.31 -19.00 19.32
CA LYS A 86 1.58 -18.77 18.62
C LYS A 86 1.82 -19.82 17.55
N GLU A 87 1.52 -21.08 17.85
CA GLU A 87 1.74 -22.21 16.96
C GLU A 87 0.94 -22.06 15.66
N ARG A 88 -0.33 -21.67 15.70
CA ARG A 88 -1.14 -21.47 14.48
C ARG A 88 -0.61 -20.32 13.64
N LEU A 89 -0.26 -19.20 14.26
CA LEU A 89 0.33 -18.06 13.54
C LEU A 89 1.59 -18.44 12.77
N LEU A 90 2.47 -19.23 13.40
CA LEU A 90 3.69 -19.72 12.75
C LEU A 90 3.40 -20.68 11.59
N GLN A 91 2.27 -21.40 11.61
CA GLN A 91 1.85 -22.27 10.50
C GLN A 91 1.27 -21.50 9.30
N ILE A 92 0.90 -20.23 9.45
CA ILE A 92 0.40 -19.41 8.32
C ILE A 92 1.54 -19.05 7.37
N VAL A 93 2.75 -18.78 7.86
CA VAL A 93 3.86 -18.32 6.99
C VAL A 93 4.20 -19.37 5.91
N PRO A 94 4.31 -20.67 6.21
CA PRO A 94 4.49 -21.70 5.18
C PRO A 94 3.31 -21.88 4.22
N SER A 95 2.09 -21.45 4.58
CA SER A 95 0.94 -21.52 3.66
C SER A 95 0.88 -20.37 2.67
N LEU A 96 1.60 -19.26 2.91
CA LEU A 96 1.62 -18.08 2.02
C LEU A 96 2.01 -18.42 0.57
N ALA A 97 2.91 -19.38 0.37
CA ALA A 97 3.34 -19.83 -0.96
C ALA A 97 2.23 -20.57 -1.74
N LYS A 98 1.28 -21.16 -1.01
CA LYS A 98 0.16 -21.94 -1.54
C LYS A 98 -1.11 -21.11 -1.72
N GLY A 99 -1.05 -19.83 -1.38
CA GLY A 99 -2.18 -18.92 -1.40
C GLY A 99 -2.71 -18.56 -0.03
N LEU A 100 -3.30 -17.37 0.04
CA LEU A 100 -3.95 -16.77 1.20
C LEU A 100 -5.14 -15.99 0.67
N HIS A 101 -6.31 -16.18 1.27
CA HIS A 101 -7.53 -15.53 0.80
C HIS A 101 -8.07 -14.61 1.89
N LEU A 102 -7.99 -13.30 1.67
CA LEU A 102 -8.71 -12.33 2.49
C LEU A 102 -9.98 -11.91 1.75
N ILE A 103 -11.13 -12.08 2.40
CA ILE A 103 -12.42 -11.76 1.78
C ILE A 103 -12.79 -10.32 2.14
N PRO A 104 -12.84 -9.39 1.17
CA PRO A 104 -13.15 -7.99 1.46
C PRO A 104 -14.64 -7.80 1.80
N GLY A 105 -14.88 -6.84 2.69
CA GLY A 105 -16.18 -6.26 3.02
C GLY A 105 -16.47 -5.03 2.15
N CYS A 106 -17.72 -4.58 2.16
CA CYS A 106 -18.15 -3.50 1.27
C CYS A 106 -18.02 -2.07 1.84
N ARG A 107 -17.74 -1.86 3.13
CA ARG A 107 -17.87 -0.51 3.76
C ARG A 107 -16.59 0.32 3.73
N ARG A 108 -15.45 -0.26 4.12
CA ARG A 108 -14.15 0.43 4.22
C ARG A 108 -13.09 -0.37 3.48
N CYS A 109 -11.99 0.27 3.13
CA CYS A 109 -10.88 -0.39 2.43
C CYS A 109 -10.05 -1.32 3.32
N GLN A 110 -10.22 -1.29 4.65
CA GLN A 110 -9.59 -2.22 5.59
C GLN A 110 -10.53 -3.34 6.04
N ASP A 111 -11.77 -3.37 5.56
CA ASP A 111 -12.74 -4.35 6.01
C ASP A 111 -12.50 -5.69 5.34
N PHE A 112 -12.07 -6.68 6.11
CA PHE A 112 -12.01 -8.07 5.69
C PHE A 112 -12.84 -8.92 6.65
N ILE A 113 -13.38 -10.05 6.17
CA ILE A 113 -13.92 -11.07 7.08
C ILE A 113 -12.79 -11.53 8.00
N ALA A 114 -13.07 -11.60 9.30
CA ALA A 114 -12.12 -12.10 10.28
C ALA A 114 -11.71 -13.54 9.96
N CYS A 115 -10.41 -13.76 9.79
CA CYS A 115 -9.78 -15.05 9.59
C CYS A 115 -8.36 -15.04 10.19
N ASP A 116 -7.77 -16.22 10.31
CA ASP A 116 -6.46 -16.39 10.94
C ASP A 116 -5.36 -15.68 10.15
N GLU A 117 -5.48 -15.70 8.82
CA GLU A 117 -4.56 -15.09 7.89
C GLU A 117 -4.54 -13.57 7.96
N LEU A 118 -5.70 -12.94 8.21
CA LEU A 118 -5.79 -11.49 8.45
C LEU A 118 -4.99 -11.09 9.69
N TYR A 119 -4.96 -11.97 10.69
CA TYR A 119 -4.30 -11.73 11.96
C TYR A 119 -2.77 -11.67 11.83
N LEU A 120 -2.19 -12.34 10.83
CA LEU A 120 -0.77 -12.22 10.50
C LEU A 120 -0.38 -10.77 10.21
N PHE A 121 -1.18 -10.07 9.39
CA PHE A 121 -0.92 -8.66 9.04
C PHE A 121 -1.05 -7.75 10.27
N TYR A 122 -2.02 -8.01 11.13
CA TYR A 122 -2.21 -7.27 12.38
C TYR A 122 -1.01 -7.42 13.32
N VAL A 123 -0.55 -8.65 13.56
CA VAL A 123 0.60 -8.91 14.42
C VAL A 123 1.87 -8.27 13.87
N LEU A 124 2.09 -8.35 12.56
CA LEU A 124 3.26 -7.75 11.90
C LEU A 124 3.15 -6.22 11.75
N ASN A 125 2.05 -5.60 12.18
CA ASN A 125 1.76 -4.18 12.01
C ASN A 125 1.87 -3.73 10.53
N ILE A 126 1.36 -4.57 9.62
CA ILE A 126 1.32 -4.30 8.18
C ILE A 126 -0.10 -3.90 7.80
N LYS A 127 -0.24 -2.70 7.24
CA LYS A 127 -1.53 -2.23 6.72
C LYS A 127 -1.88 -3.04 5.46
N VAL A 128 -2.97 -3.82 5.52
CA VAL A 128 -3.57 -4.50 4.36
C VAL A 128 -4.89 -3.82 3.99
N ILE A 129 -5.07 -3.50 2.70
CA ILE A 129 -6.22 -2.74 2.19
C ILE A 129 -6.75 -3.31 0.87
N HIS A 130 -7.97 -2.93 0.48
CA HIS A 130 -8.58 -3.27 -0.81
C HIS A 130 -9.38 -2.09 -1.37
N GLY A 131 -9.64 -2.10 -2.68
CA GLY A 131 -10.39 -1.04 -3.37
C GLY A 131 -11.85 -1.36 -3.70
N TRP A 132 -12.33 -2.53 -3.27
CA TRP A 132 -13.71 -2.98 -3.49
C TRP A 132 -14.66 -2.42 -2.42
N VAL A 133 -15.07 -1.15 -2.56
CA VAL A 133 -15.80 -0.39 -1.52
C VAL A 133 -17.04 0.29 -2.12
N CYS A 134 -18.17 0.19 -1.42
CA CYS A 134 -19.41 0.88 -1.79
C CYS A 134 -19.35 2.38 -1.45
N ASP A 135 -19.87 3.21 -2.35
CA ASP A 135 -20.02 4.64 -2.09
C ASP A 135 -21.20 4.90 -1.14
N PRO A 136 -20.98 5.40 0.10
CA PRO A 136 -22.05 5.72 1.05
C PRO A 136 -22.92 6.90 0.61
N ASN A 137 -22.50 7.70 -0.38
CA ASN A 137 -23.33 8.76 -0.96
C ASN A 137 -24.47 8.17 -1.81
N ASP A 138 -24.29 6.97 -2.36
CA ASP A 138 -25.41 6.21 -2.93
C ASP A 138 -26.11 5.43 -1.82
N LYS A 139 -27.02 6.11 -1.13
CA LYS A 139 -27.71 5.60 0.06
C LYS A 139 -28.46 4.30 -0.21
N GLU A 140 -29.13 4.19 -1.34
CA GLU A 140 -29.91 2.99 -1.69
C GLU A 140 -28.96 1.80 -1.94
N PHE A 141 -27.93 1.99 -2.77
CA PHE A 141 -26.91 0.97 -3.03
C PHE A 141 -26.17 0.53 -1.76
N PHE A 142 -25.76 1.50 -0.94
CA PHE A 142 -25.07 1.25 0.33
C PHE A 142 -25.97 0.56 1.36
N SER A 143 -27.28 0.86 1.39
CA SER A 143 -28.23 0.18 2.29
C SER A 143 -28.35 -1.31 1.98
N VAL A 144 -28.25 -1.69 0.71
CA VAL A 144 -28.35 -3.09 0.26
C VAL A 144 -27.03 -3.84 0.47
N LEU A 145 -25.90 -3.23 0.07
CA LEU A 145 -24.62 -3.92 0.02
C LEU A 145 -23.65 -3.62 1.16
N GLY A 146 -23.86 -2.55 1.93
CA GLY A 146 -22.89 -2.08 2.92
C GLY A 146 -22.51 -3.17 3.92
N ASN A 147 -23.41 -4.07 4.29
CA ASN A 147 -23.09 -5.19 5.20
C ASN A 147 -22.65 -6.49 4.51
N CYS A 148 -22.52 -6.49 3.19
CA CYS A 148 -22.07 -7.66 2.46
C CYS A 148 -20.54 -7.78 2.49
N SER A 149 -20.09 -9.03 2.40
CA SER A 149 -18.75 -9.37 1.94
C SER A 149 -18.80 -9.77 0.47
N ARG A 150 -17.63 -9.85 -0.19
CA ARG A 150 -17.53 -10.34 -1.56
C ARG A 150 -18.12 -11.73 -1.70
N SER A 151 -17.76 -12.63 -0.79
CA SER A 151 -18.26 -14.01 -0.81
C SER A 151 -19.78 -14.08 -0.64
N THR A 152 -20.36 -13.30 0.28
CA THR A 152 -21.82 -13.29 0.51
C THR A 152 -22.56 -12.69 -0.67
N LEU A 153 -22.04 -11.62 -1.28
CA LEU A 153 -22.63 -11.01 -2.46
C LEU A 153 -22.60 -11.96 -3.65
N LEU A 154 -21.43 -12.54 -3.97
CA LEU A 154 -21.28 -13.48 -5.07
C LEU A 154 -22.22 -14.69 -4.93
N LYS A 155 -22.28 -15.28 -3.72
CA LYS A 155 -23.24 -16.36 -3.44
C LYS A 155 -24.70 -15.93 -3.62
N SER A 156 -25.03 -14.68 -3.30
CA SER A 156 -26.40 -14.17 -3.43
C SER A 156 -26.79 -13.95 -4.89
N ILE A 157 -25.89 -13.42 -5.73
CA ILE A 157 -26.18 -13.20 -7.15
C ILE A 157 -26.18 -14.49 -7.97
N SER A 158 -25.38 -15.50 -7.58
CA SER A 158 -25.32 -16.79 -8.28
C SER A 158 -26.55 -17.67 -8.03
N ARG A 159 -27.29 -17.42 -6.94
CA ARG A 159 -28.52 -18.17 -6.63
C ARG A 159 -29.68 -17.71 -7.52
N PRO A 160 -30.49 -18.63 -8.09
CA PRO A 160 -31.69 -18.26 -8.83
C PRO A 160 -32.60 -17.34 -7.99
N GLY A 161 -32.97 -16.18 -8.56
CA GLY A 161 -33.79 -15.17 -7.89
C GLY A 161 -33.11 -14.39 -6.75
N GLY A 162 -31.85 -14.71 -6.42
CA GLY A 162 -31.15 -14.07 -5.30
C GLY A 162 -30.87 -12.58 -5.53
N LEU A 163 -30.55 -12.18 -6.76
CA LEU A 163 -30.42 -10.76 -7.12
C LEU A 163 -31.75 -10.01 -6.98
N ALA A 164 -32.87 -10.60 -7.42
CA ALA A 164 -34.19 -9.98 -7.29
C ALA A 164 -34.57 -9.75 -5.82
N LYS A 165 -34.21 -10.70 -4.95
CA LYS A 165 -34.40 -10.57 -3.50
C LYS A 165 -33.53 -9.48 -2.89
N LEU A 166 -32.29 -9.29 -3.36
CA LEU A 166 -31.42 -8.21 -2.86
C LEU A 166 -31.97 -6.82 -3.16
N VAL A 167 -32.69 -6.66 -4.26
CA VAL A 167 -33.25 -5.37 -4.70
C VAL A 167 -34.75 -5.23 -4.41
N GLU A 168 -35.32 -6.16 -3.65
CA GLU A 168 -36.74 -6.14 -3.28
C GLU A 168 -37.04 -4.89 -2.42
N GLY A 169 -38.11 -4.17 -2.76
CA GLY A 169 -38.51 -2.95 -2.06
C GLY A 169 -37.66 -1.71 -2.38
N THR A 170 -36.74 -1.80 -3.35
CA THR A 170 -35.94 -0.64 -3.81
C THR A 170 -36.69 0.19 -4.86
N SER A 171 -36.31 1.45 -4.99
CA SER A 171 -36.96 2.45 -5.85
C SER A 171 -36.83 2.12 -7.34
N ASN A 172 -35.68 1.56 -7.75
CA ASN A 172 -35.43 1.14 -9.13
C ASN A 172 -34.66 -0.20 -9.18
N PRO A 173 -35.36 -1.34 -8.98
CA PRO A 173 -34.74 -2.66 -8.91
C PRO A 173 -33.91 -3.01 -10.15
N SER A 174 -34.35 -2.62 -11.35
CA SER A 174 -33.66 -2.93 -12.61
C SER A 174 -32.33 -2.19 -12.76
N SER A 175 -32.29 -0.90 -12.43
CA SER A 175 -31.06 -0.11 -12.45
C SER A 175 -30.08 -0.61 -11.38
N LEU A 176 -30.59 -0.84 -10.17
CA LEU A 176 -29.78 -1.29 -9.04
C LEU A 176 -29.20 -2.69 -9.29
N SER A 177 -29.96 -3.61 -9.87
CA SER A 177 -29.49 -4.94 -10.25
C SER A 177 -28.28 -4.89 -11.18
N LYS A 178 -28.33 -4.05 -12.22
CA LYS A 178 -27.20 -3.85 -13.15
C LYS A 178 -25.98 -3.27 -12.42
N LYS A 179 -26.20 -2.35 -11.48
CA LYS A 179 -25.12 -1.75 -10.68
C LYS A 179 -24.47 -2.78 -9.75
N ILE A 180 -25.27 -3.63 -9.09
CA ILE A 180 -24.78 -4.70 -8.22
C ILE A 180 -23.94 -5.71 -9.01
N GLN A 181 -24.40 -6.12 -10.20
CA GLN A 181 -23.64 -7.02 -11.07
C GLN A 181 -22.27 -6.43 -11.44
N LYS A 182 -22.26 -5.18 -11.95
CA LYS A 182 -21.00 -4.49 -12.28
C LYS A 182 -20.07 -4.34 -11.08
N PHE A 183 -20.63 -4.07 -9.89
CA PHE A 183 -19.85 -3.98 -8.66
C PHE A 183 -19.25 -5.34 -8.26
N ALA A 184 -20.02 -6.42 -8.35
CA ALA A 184 -19.57 -7.77 -8.02
C ALA A 184 -18.41 -8.24 -8.91
N GLU A 185 -18.43 -7.86 -10.19
CA GLU A 185 -17.38 -8.14 -11.17
C GLU A 185 -16.15 -7.23 -10.99
N SER A 186 -16.30 -6.07 -10.36
CA SER A 186 -15.19 -5.15 -10.13
C SER A 186 -14.22 -5.67 -9.06
N GLY A 187 -12.92 -5.44 -9.26
CA GLY A 187 -11.90 -5.60 -8.20
C GLY A 187 -11.56 -4.29 -7.48
N LEU A 188 -11.83 -3.18 -8.14
CA LEU A 188 -11.53 -1.82 -7.70
C LEU A 188 -12.68 -0.92 -8.15
N THR A 189 -13.17 -0.08 -7.24
CA THR A 189 -14.26 0.86 -7.51
C THR A 189 -13.75 2.29 -7.55
N LYS A 190 -14.46 3.19 -8.22
CA LYS A 190 -14.12 4.62 -8.24
C LYS A 190 -14.05 5.21 -6.83
N TYR A 191 -15.03 4.86 -5.99
CA TYR A 191 -15.05 5.27 -4.60
C TYR A 191 -13.89 4.68 -3.81
N GLY A 192 -13.65 3.36 -3.93
CA GLY A 192 -12.55 2.70 -3.27
C GLY A 192 -11.18 3.26 -3.66
N LEU A 193 -10.93 3.53 -4.95
CA LEU A 193 -9.69 4.19 -5.39
C LEU A 193 -9.49 5.53 -4.69
N ARG A 194 -10.53 6.38 -4.62
CA ARG A 194 -10.46 7.66 -3.91
C ARG A 194 -10.10 7.47 -2.42
N ILE A 195 -10.75 6.52 -1.74
CA ILE A 195 -10.45 6.22 -0.33
C ILE A 195 -9.01 5.71 -0.16
N LEU A 196 -8.50 4.89 -1.08
CA LEU A 196 -7.10 4.45 -1.05
C LEU A 196 -6.13 5.64 -1.11
N HIS A 197 -6.43 6.69 -1.90
CA HIS A 197 -5.62 7.91 -1.92
C HIS A 197 -5.66 8.69 -0.59
N GLU A 198 -6.76 8.59 0.17
CA GLU A 198 -6.91 9.24 1.48
C GLU A 198 -6.20 8.45 2.59
N GLU A 199 -6.25 7.12 2.51
CA GLU A 199 -5.78 6.20 3.54
C GLU A 199 -4.29 5.90 3.50
N ILE A 200 -3.66 6.01 2.33
CA ILE A 200 -2.22 5.85 2.18
C ILE A 200 -1.55 7.22 2.28
N GLY A 201 -0.64 7.36 3.24
CA GLY A 201 0.19 8.55 3.39
C GLY A 201 1.20 8.68 2.26
N GLU A 202 1.61 9.91 1.96
CA GLU A 202 2.67 10.17 0.98
C GLU A 202 3.96 9.43 1.39
N ARG A 203 4.60 8.76 0.44
CA ARG A 203 5.79 7.91 0.65
C ARG A 203 5.59 6.73 1.62
N GLN A 204 4.35 6.30 1.84
CA GLN A 204 4.04 5.13 2.67
C GLN A 204 3.85 3.87 1.82
N LEU A 205 4.37 2.74 2.32
CA LEU A 205 4.11 1.40 1.79
C LEU A 205 2.95 0.73 2.55
N ALA A 206 2.16 -0.06 1.85
CA ALA A 206 1.14 -0.95 2.41
C ALA A 206 1.00 -2.20 1.52
N ILE A 207 0.18 -3.16 1.94
CA ILE A 207 -0.23 -4.30 1.13
C ILE A 207 -1.63 -4.01 0.58
N ILE A 208 -1.81 -4.16 -0.73
CA ILE A 208 -3.12 -4.09 -1.37
C ILE A 208 -3.57 -5.47 -1.83
N CYS A 209 -4.85 -5.78 -1.64
CA CYS A 209 -5.51 -6.99 -2.15
C CYS A 209 -6.58 -6.60 -3.18
N ILE A 210 -6.37 -6.94 -4.46
CA ILE A 210 -7.33 -6.74 -5.54
C ILE A 210 -7.51 -8.08 -6.25
N ASN A 211 -8.75 -8.57 -6.36
CA ASN A 211 -9.04 -9.84 -7.05
C ASN A 211 -8.21 -11.01 -6.53
N ASP A 212 -8.08 -11.11 -5.20
CA ASP A 212 -7.31 -12.14 -4.51
C ASP A 212 -5.81 -12.15 -4.84
N GLN A 213 -5.31 -11.11 -5.52
CA GLN A 213 -3.87 -10.86 -5.70
C GLN A 213 -3.40 -9.83 -4.68
N PHE A 214 -2.26 -10.13 -4.07
CA PHE A 214 -1.60 -9.29 -3.09
C PHE A 214 -0.40 -8.61 -3.73
N ASP A 215 -0.29 -7.30 -3.55
CA ASP A 215 0.85 -6.54 -4.03
C ASP A 215 1.25 -5.47 -3.01
N VAL A 216 2.46 -4.94 -3.17
CA VAL A 216 2.92 -3.77 -2.42
C VAL A 216 2.38 -2.52 -3.10
N ILE A 217 1.70 -1.66 -2.35
CA ILE A 217 1.25 -0.35 -2.83
C ILE A 217 2.05 0.76 -2.16
N TYR A 218 2.35 1.80 -2.94
CA TYR A 218 3.11 2.97 -2.54
C TYR A 218 2.46 4.25 -3.04
N LYS A 219 2.52 5.32 -2.26
CA LYS A 219 2.06 6.64 -2.71
C LYS A 219 3.23 7.56 -3.03
N CYS A 220 3.23 8.11 -4.24
CA CYS A 220 4.21 9.08 -4.70
C CYS A 220 3.52 10.25 -5.42
N SER A 221 3.80 11.48 -4.97
CA SER A 221 3.32 12.74 -5.56
C SER A 221 1.81 12.75 -5.77
N GLY A 222 1.09 12.30 -4.73
CA GLY A 222 -0.38 12.21 -4.71
C GLY A 222 -0.95 10.97 -5.41
N ASP A 223 -0.18 10.24 -6.21
CA ASP A 223 -0.62 9.07 -6.95
C ASP A 223 -0.24 7.75 -6.28
N LEU A 224 -1.06 6.73 -6.54
CA LEU A 224 -0.85 5.37 -6.04
C LEU A 224 -0.16 4.52 -7.10
N PHE A 225 0.83 3.75 -6.66
CA PHE A 225 1.61 2.83 -7.47
C PHE A 225 1.61 1.45 -6.83
N VAL A 226 1.37 0.43 -7.62
CA VAL A 226 1.50 -0.97 -7.22
C VAL A 226 2.81 -1.49 -7.76
N LEU A 227 3.55 -2.23 -6.93
CA LEU A 227 4.81 -2.84 -7.31
C LEU A 227 4.54 -3.90 -8.37
N GLU A 228 5.22 -3.80 -9.51
CA GLU A 228 5.05 -4.74 -10.61
C GLU A 228 5.82 -6.03 -10.30
N THR A 229 5.09 -7.13 -10.27
CA THR A 229 5.62 -8.46 -9.94
C THR A 229 5.46 -9.46 -11.09
N ASP A 230 4.75 -9.13 -12.17
CA ASP A 230 4.62 -9.99 -13.34
C ASP A 230 5.96 -10.13 -14.08
N GLY A 231 6.50 -11.36 -14.04
CA GLY A 231 7.75 -11.70 -14.72
C GLY A 231 7.72 -11.43 -16.24
N HIS A 232 6.56 -11.47 -16.90
CA HIS A 232 6.45 -11.17 -18.33
C HIS A 232 6.59 -9.68 -18.61
N VAL A 233 5.99 -8.83 -17.77
CA VAL A 233 6.13 -7.37 -17.87
C VAL A 233 7.58 -6.99 -17.64
N LEU A 234 8.22 -7.55 -16.61
CA LEU A 234 9.63 -7.28 -16.29
C LEU A 234 10.59 -7.85 -17.34
N THR A 235 10.25 -8.97 -17.99
CA THR A 235 11.06 -9.48 -19.10
C THR A 235 10.98 -8.54 -20.32
N LYS A 236 9.81 -7.96 -20.58
CA LYS A 236 9.60 -7.03 -21.70
C LYS A 236 10.12 -5.62 -21.41
N PHE A 237 9.97 -5.17 -20.18
CA PHE A 237 10.30 -3.84 -19.67
C PHE A 237 11.04 -4.01 -18.34
N GLY A 238 12.34 -4.32 -18.39
CA GLY A 238 13.16 -4.63 -17.20
C GLY A 238 13.19 -3.57 -16.09
N GLU A 239 12.82 -2.34 -16.44
CA GLU A 239 12.81 -1.20 -15.54
C GLU A 239 11.40 -0.89 -14.99
N ALA A 240 10.35 -1.57 -15.48
CA ALA A 240 8.95 -1.34 -15.09
C ALA A 240 8.61 -1.94 -13.74
N LEU A 241 9.07 -1.30 -12.67
CA LEU A 241 8.97 -1.83 -11.31
C LEU A 241 7.78 -1.24 -10.53
N TRP A 242 7.23 -0.09 -10.95
CA TRP A 242 5.99 0.44 -10.41
C TRP A 242 4.96 0.65 -11.53
N LYS A 243 3.72 0.26 -11.26
CA LYS A 243 2.57 0.47 -12.13
C LYS A 243 1.57 1.40 -11.45
N ARG A 244 1.16 2.49 -12.10
CA ARG A 244 0.15 3.40 -11.52
C ARG A 244 -1.18 2.66 -11.33
N LEU A 245 -1.77 2.78 -10.14
CA LEU A 245 -3.08 2.21 -9.86
C LEU A 245 -4.18 3.10 -10.44
N THR A 246 -4.95 2.55 -11.37
CA THR A 246 -6.08 3.23 -12.02
C THR A 246 -7.28 2.28 -12.08
N LEU A 247 -8.47 2.82 -12.35
CA LEU A 247 -9.68 1.99 -12.52
C LEU A 247 -9.63 1.10 -13.77
N THR A 248 -8.94 1.59 -14.80
CA THR A 248 -8.80 0.91 -16.08
C THR A 248 -7.32 0.78 -16.40
N GLU A 249 -6.94 -0.37 -16.94
CA GLU A 249 -5.57 -0.66 -17.39
C GLU A 249 -5.09 0.31 -18.47
N GLU A 250 -6.01 0.86 -19.26
CA GLU A 250 -5.71 1.82 -20.33
C GLU A 250 -5.22 3.19 -19.81
N GLU A 251 -5.49 3.50 -18.56
CA GLU A 251 -5.03 4.73 -17.90
C GLU A 251 -3.74 4.53 -17.09
N SER A 252 -3.33 3.27 -16.90
CA SER A 252 -2.14 2.92 -16.15
C SER A 252 -0.87 3.11 -16.98
N PHE A 253 0.24 3.34 -16.31
CA PHE A 253 1.57 3.42 -16.90
C PHE A 253 2.61 2.89 -15.91
N TYR A 254 3.78 2.55 -16.44
CA TYR A 254 4.91 2.03 -15.72
C TYR A 254 5.98 3.09 -15.48
N VAL A 255 6.60 3.03 -14.31
CA VAL A 255 7.77 3.84 -13.95
C VAL A 255 8.84 2.97 -13.30
N THR A 256 10.09 3.46 -13.34
CA THR A 256 11.22 2.85 -12.65
C THR A 256 11.05 2.93 -11.14
N MET A 257 11.92 2.26 -10.37
CA MET A 257 11.95 2.40 -8.89
C MET A 257 12.17 3.85 -8.43
N HIS A 258 12.79 4.68 -9.26
CA HIS A 258 13.02 6.10 -9.00
C HIS A 258 11.89 7.00 -9.53
N PHE A 259 10.83 6.38 -10.06
CA PHE A 259 9.67 7.01 -10.68
C PHE A 259 9.99 7.77 -11.97
N ASP A 260 10.92 7.25 -12.77
CA ASP A 260 11.16 7.73 -14.13
C ASP A 260 10.26 6.99 -15.13
N PRO A 261 9.72 7.65 -16.16
CA PRO A 261 8.93 7.00 -17.20
C PRO A 261 9.71 5.89 -17.93
N VAL A 262 9.14 4.67 -17.95
CA VAL A 262 9.73 3.54 -18.67
C VAL A 262 9.50 3.69 -20.18
N LYS A 263 10.57 3.61 -20.97
CA LYS A 263 10.50 3.80 -22.43
C LYS A 263 9.83 2.60 -23.12
N GLY A 264 9.15 2.86 -24.24
CA GLY A 264 8.54 1.81 -25.08
C GLY A 264 7.19 1.26 -24.60
N GLN A 265 6.67 1.75 -23.47
CA GLN A 265 5.31 1.43 -23.02
C GLN A 265 4.24 2.19 -23.81
N LYS A 266 3.00 1.68 -23.82
CA LYS A 266 1.85 2.29 -24.52
C LYS A 266 1.55 3.71 -24.03
N ASN A 267 1.60 3.93 -22.72
CA ASN A 267 1.17 5.18 -22.07
C ASN A 267 2.35 6.05 -21.62
N ILE A 268 3.44 6.08 -22.40
CA ILE A 268 4.63 6.86 -22.06
C ILE A 268 4.31 8.35 -21.88
N HIS A 269 3.43 8.92 -22.71
CA HIS A 269 3.02 10.33 -22.59
C HIS A 269 2.41 10.64 -21.22
N LYS A 270 1.53 9.77 -20.69
CA LYS A 270 0.93 9.94 -19.36
C LYS A 270 1.97 9.86 -18.24
N ALA A 271 2.96 8.97 -18.38
CA ALA A 271 4.05 8.86 -17.43
C ALA A 271 4.92 10.12 -17.43
N THR A 272 5.22 10.69 -18.60
CA THR A 272 5.97 11.94 -18.75
C THR A 272 5.21 13.13 -18.15
N GLU A 273 3.93 13.31 -18.50
CA GLU A 273 3.08 14.37 -17.94
C GLU A 273 2.99 14.26 -16.41
N TRP A 274 2.91 13.04 -15.88
CA TRP A 274 2.94 12.80 -14.45
C TRP A 274 4.26 13.24 -13.81
N LEU A 275 5.40 12.91 -14.44
CA LEU A 275 6.72 13.30 -13.95
C LEU A 275 6.88 14.82 -13.96
N GLU A 276 6.43 15.50 -15.01
CA GLU A 276 6.48 16.96 -15.13
C GLU A 276 5.70 17.63 -13.99
N ARG A 277 4.48 17.15 -13.70
CA ARG A 277 3.69 17.64 -12.56
C ARG A 277 4.40 17.38 -11.22
N LYS A 278 4.97 16.19 -11.04
CA LYS A 278 5.73 15.86 -9.83
C LYS A 278 6.90 16.81 -9.62
N LEU A 279 7.62 17.18 -10.69
CA LEU A 279 8.73 18.13 -10.60
C LEU A 279 8.23 19.55 -10.28
N SER A 280 7.13 19.99 -10.89
CA SER A 280 6.55 21.31 -10.58
C SER A 280 6.07 21.44 -9.13
N ASP A 281 5.53 20.36 -8.55
CA ASP A 281 5.08 20.34 -7.15
C ASP A 281 6.26 20.50 -6.17
N VAL A 282 7.46 20.04 -6.55
CA VAL A 282 8.70 20.21 -5.76
C VAL A 282 9.19 21.65 -5.85
N ASP A 283 9.16 22.25 -7.04
CA ASP A 283 9.62 23.63 -7.25
C ASP A 283 8.73 24.65 -6.52
N ASP A 284 7.40 24.49 -6.54
CA ASP A 284 6.46 25.37 -5.81
C ASP A 284 6.64 25.29 -4.28
N CYS A 285 6.97 24.10 -3.75
CA CYS A 285 7.31 23.94 -2.34
C CYS A 285 8.65 24.61 -1.98
N GLY A 286 9.63 24.52 -2.88
CA GLY A 286 10.93 25.18 -2.76
C GLY A 286 10.84 26.70 -2.75
N ASP A 287 9.95 27.29 -3.56
CA ASP A 287 9.78 28.74 -3.66
C ASP A 287 8.98 29.32 -2.48
N LYS A 288 7.96 28.60 -1.98
CA LYS A 288 7.27 28.94 -0.73
C LYS A 288 8.19 28.90 0.49
N GLY A 289 9.14 27.95 0.52
CA GLY A 289 10.19 27.89 1.55
C GLY A 289 11.16 29.07 1.50
N LYS A 290 11.49 29.55 0.29
CA LYS A 290 12.35 30.74 0.07
C LYS A 290 11.62 32.05 0.37
N GLU A 291 10.34 32.18 0.05
CA GLU A 291 9.52 33.35 0.42
C GLU A 291 9.32 33.47 1.92
N GLN A 292 9.13 32.35 2.64
CA GLN A 292 9.06 32.37 4.11
C GLN A 292 10.42 32.68 4.76
N ALA A 293 11.52 32.23 4.17
CA ALA A 293 12.88 32.61 4.60
C ALA A 293 13.19 34.09 4.32
N SER A 294 12.73 34.65 3.19
CA SER A 294 12.93 36.06 2.86
C SER A 294 12.07 37.00 3.72
N LYS A 295 10.85 36.58 4.10
CA LYS A 295 10.01 37.31 5.07
C LYS A 295 10.60 37.29 6.49
N LYS A 296 11.16 36.16 6.96
CA LYS A 296 11.89 36.10 8.24
C LYS A 296 13.21 36.88 8.25
N GLY A 297 13.84 37.08 7.09
CA GLY A 297 15.01 37.95 6.93
C GLY A 297 14.68 39.45 6.94
N ARG A 298 13.47 39.83 6.52
CA ARG A 298 13.00 41.23 6.48
C ARG A 298 12.42 41.73 7.80
N ASP A 299 11.86 40.85 8.63
CA ASP A 299 11.37 41.21 9.97
C ASP A 299 12.48 41.27 11.05
N ARG A 300 13.70 40.81 10.75
CA ARG A 300 14.85 40.95 11.66
C ARG A 300 15.63 42.26 11.50
N SER A 301 15.32 43.10 10.52
CA SER A 301 15.97 44.40 10.32
C SER A 301 15.22 45.59 10.92
N SER A 302 14.11 45.38 11.64
CA SER A 302 13.30 46.44 12.26
C SER A 302 13.20 46.40 13.79
N GLN A 303 13.97 45.56 14.48
CA GLN A 303 14.08 45.58 15.95
C GLN A 303 15.54 45.53 16.42
N VAL A 304 16.29 46.61 16.17
CA VAL A 304 17.48 46.95 16.99
C VAL A 304 17.49 48.46 17.22
N SER A 305 16.73 48.93 18.20
CA SER A 305 17.01 50.19 18.92
C SER A 305 16.18 50.23 20.21
N ASN A 306 16.83 49.90 21.33
CA ASN A 306 16.57 50.39 22.70
C ASN A 306 16.86 49.30 23.74
N VAL A 307 18.10 49.27 24.23
CA VAL A 307 18.48 49.21 25.66
C VAL A 307 19.91 49.79 25.67
N GLY A 308 20.22 50.92 26.29
CA GLY A 308 19.87 51.31 27.65
C GLY A 308 21.14 51.14 28.51
N ILE A 309 21.94 52.20 28.49
CA ILE A 309 23.14 52.50 29.31
C ILE A 309 23.00 51.96 30.74
N TRP A 310 24.07 51.37 31.30
CA TRP A 310 24.46 51.53 32.72
C TRP A 310 25.98 51.40 32.84
N GLY A 311 26.59 52.41 33.45
CA GLY A 311 28.01 52.49 33.76
C GLY A 311 28.26 52.66 35.25
N ASP A 312 29.47 52.24 35.62
CA ASP A 312 30.34 52.68 36.71
C ASP A 312 30.11 52.27 38.19
N LYS A 313 31.12 51.50 38.64
CA LYS A 313 31.97 51.68 39.84
C LYS A 313 31.39 51.54 41.26
N ALA A 314 31.96 50.59 42.01
CA ALA A 314 32.45 50.75 43.39
C ALA A 314 33.55 49.71 43.66
N LYS A 315 34.83 50.09 43.70
CA LYS A 315 35.67 50.33 44.90
C LYS A 315 35.75 49.15 45.87
N GLY A 316 36.94 48.55 45.95
CA GLY A 316 37.38 47.76 47.10
C GLY A 316 37.81 48.63 48.28
N ARG A 317 37.76 48.05 49.48
CA ARG A 317 38.64 48.31 50.63
C ARG A 317 38.72 47.01 51.43
N GLY A 318 39.95 46.62 51.77
CA GLY A 318 40.22 45.52 52.69
C GLY A 318 40.08 45.93 54.15
N SER A 319 39.94 44.92 54.99
CA SER A 319 40.53 44.74 56.32
C SER A 319 40.39 43.25 56.63
#